data_AF-A0A7L2YAG2-F1
#
_entry.id   AF-A0A7L2YAG2-F1
#
_cell.length_a   1.000
_cell.length_b   1.000
_cell.length_c   1.000
_cell.angle_alpha   90.00
_cell.angle_beta   90.00
_cell.angle_gamma   90.00
#
_symmetry.space_group_name_H-M   'P 1'
#
loop_
_entity.id
_entity.type
_entity.pdbx_description
1 polymer ?
#
loop_
_entity_poly.entity_id
_entity_poly.type
_entity_poly.pdbx_seq_one_letter_code
_entity_poly.pdbx_strand_id
1 'polypeptide(L)'
;MTDYSEEQRNELEALESIYPDSFTVLSENPTTFTITVTSEAGENDETVQTTLKFTYREKYPDETPLYEIVSQENLDDNDVTDIIKLLEQQVEENLGMVMIFTLVSAVQEKLNEIVDQIKTRREEEKKQKEKEAEEEEK
;
A
#
# COMPACT_ATOMS: atom_id res chain seq x y z
N MET A 1 -25.07 -14.75 15.38
CA MET A 1 -23.95 -14.14 16.10
C MET A 1 -22.81 -14.23 15.13
N THR A 2 -22.33 -13.09 14.63
CA THR A 2 -21.19 -13.07 13.70
C THR A 2 -19.98 -13.60 14.45
N ASP A 3 -19.34 -14.64 13.93
CA ASP A 3 -18.13 -15.18 14.54
C ASP A 3 -16.92 -14.44 13.97
N TYR A 4 -16.62 -13.29 14.60
CA TYR A 4 -15.52 -12.42 14.20
C TYR A 4 -14.17 -13.15 14.18
N SER A 5 -14.01 -14.14 15.05
CA SER A 5 -12.75 -14.90 15.15
C SER A 5 -12.59 -15.81 13.93
N GLU A 6 -13.66 -16.50 13.51
CA GLU A 6 -13.65 -17.29 12.27
C GLU A 6 -13.40 -16.42 11.04
N GLU A 7 -14.05 -15.25 10.91
CA GLU A 7 -13.83 -14.35 9.77
C GLU A 7 -12.38 -13.83 9.71
N GLN A 8 -11.84 -13.36 10.83
CA GLN A 8 -10.46 -12.91 10.95
C GLN A 8 -9.47 -14.00 10.57
N ARG A 9 -9.71 -15.24 11.00
CA ARG A 9 -8.85 -16.38 10.70
C ARG A 9 -8.88 -16.75 9.23
N ASN A 10 -10.08 -16.83 8.64
CA ASN A 10 -10.25 -17.13 7.22
C ASN A 10 -9.60 -16.08 6.33
N GLU A 11 -9.74 -14.79 6.66
CA GLU A 11 -9.05 -13.72 5.93
C GLU A 11 -7.54 -13.83 6.07
N LEU A 12 -7.02 -14.09 7.28
CA LEU A 12 -5.59 -14.22 7.51
C LEU A 12 -4.98 -15.39 6.72
N GLU A 13 -5.63 -16.56 6.73
CA GLU A 13 -5.21 -17.72 5.94
C GLU A 13 -5.22 -17.42 4.42
N ALA A 14 -6.21 -16.65 3.95
CA ALA A 14 -6.26 -16.21 2.56
C ALA A 14 -5.12 -15.24 2.22
N LEU A 15 -4.84 -14.25 3.07
CA LEU A 15 -3.77 -13.27 2.87
C LEU A 15 -2.39 -13.92 2.86
N GLU A 16 -2.14 -14.89 3.75
CA GLU A 16 -0.88 -15.64 3.77
C GLU A 16 -0.67 -16.42 2.46
N SER A 17 -1.75 -16.95 1.87
CA SER A 17 -1.72 -17.64 0.58
C SER A 17 -1.54 -16.70 -0.61
N ILE A 18 -2.13 -15.50 -0.56
CA ILE A 18 -2.03 -14.49 -1.63
C ILE A 18 -0.66 -13.81 -1.62
N TYR A 19 -0.09 -13.55 -0.44
CA TYR A 19 1.14 -12.79 -0.26
C TYR A 19 2.23 -13.58 0.50
N PRO A 20 2.63 -14.78 0.04
CA PRO A 20 3.50 -15.66 0.81
C PRO A 20 4.88 -15.07 1.13
N ASP A 21 5.41 -14.21 0.25
CA ASP A 21 6.72 -13.58 0.42
C ASP A 21 6.66 -12.21 1.11
N SER A 22 5.49 -11.57 1.12
CA SER A 22 5.30 -10.18 1.60
C SER A 22 4.49 -10.08 2.88
N PHE A 23 3.88 -11.18 3.33
CA PHE A 23 3.07 -11.26 4.54
C PHE A 23 3.92 -11.73 5.73
N THR A 24 3.75 -11.12 6.89
CA THR A 24 4.45 -11.53 8.12
C THR A 24 3.57 -11.33 9.34
N VAL A 25 3.30 -12.40 10.09
CA VAL A 25 2.58 -12.32 11.37
C VAL A 25 3.52 -11.83 12.47
N LEU A 26 3.11 -10.79 13.19
CA LEU A 26 3.84 -10.22 14.33
C LEU A 26 3.29 -10.71 15.67
N SER A 27 1.98 -10.91 15.77
CA SER A 27 1.31 -11.40 16.98
C SER A 27 -0.01 -12.06 16.62
N GLU A 28 -0.46 -13.02 17.44
CA GLU A 28 -1.74 -13.71 17.26
C GLU A 28 -2.83 -13.16 18.20
N ASN A 29 -2.48 -12.34 19.21
CA ASN A 29 -3.45 -11.92 20.22
C ASN A 29 -3.12 -10.53 20.83
N PRO A 30 -3.67 -9.42 20.29
CA PRO A 30 -4.52 -9.37 19.10
C PRO A 30 -3.73 -9.68 17.82
N THR A 31 -4.40 -10.31 16.86
CA THR A 31 -3.82 -10.66 15.55
C THR A 31 -3.26 -9.40 14.88
N THR A 32 -1.94 -9.38 14.73
CA THR A 32 -1.17 -8.26 14.21
C THR A 32 -0.20 -8.80 13.18
N PHE A 33 -0.20 -8.22 11.99
CA PHE A 33 0.65 -8.65 10.89
C PHE A 33 1.03 -7.47 10.01
N THR A 34 2.03 -7.67 9.16
CA THR A 34 2.48 -6.71 8.17
C THR A 34 2.37 -7.28 6.78
N ILE A 35 2.03 -6.43 5.82
CA ILE A 35 2.03 -6.73 4.39
C ILE A 35 2.87 -5.67 3.69
N THR A 36 3.90 -6.13 2.99
CA THR A 36 4.70 -5.26 2.13
C THR A 36 4.08 -5.22 0.74
N VAL A 37 3.76 -4.02 0.29
CA VAL A 37 3.17 -3.76 -1.03
C VAL A 37 4.20 -3.02 -1.87
N THR A 38 4.54 -3.60 -3.01
CA THR A 38 5.52 -3.06 -3.95
C THR A 38 4.79 -2.76 -5.27
N SER A 39 5.09 -1.62 -5.88
CA SER A 39 4.62 -1.31 -7.23
C SER A 39 5.19 -2.28 -8.25
N GLU A 40 4.56 -2.33 -9.41
CA GLU A 40 5.18 -2.91 -10.59
C GLU A 40 6.50 -2.20 -10.92
N ALA A 41 7.45 -2.94 -11.49
CA ALA A 41 8.75 -2.41 -11.89
C ALA A 41 8.58 -1.41 -13.04
N GLY A 42 9.01 -0.17 -12.81
CA GLY A 42 9.08 0.84 -13.86
C GLY A 42 10.17 0.52 -14.90
N GLU A 43 10.29 1.38 -15.92
CA GLU A 43 11.21 1.19 -17.05
C GLU A 43 12.71 1.06 -16.68
N ASN A 44 13.12 1.50 -15.48
CA ASN A 44 14.49 1.39 -14.98
C ASN A 44 14.63 0.45 -13.77
N ASP A 45 13.70 -0.51 -13.61
CA ASP A 45 13.63 -1.36 -12.41
C ASP A 45 13.34 -0.55 -11.11
N GLU A 46 12.83 0.68 -11.27
CA GLU A 46 12.43 1.52 -10.15
C GLU A 46 11.07 1.07 -9.63
N THR A 47 10.99 0.84 -8.32
CA THR A 47 9.77 0.48 -7.62
C THR A 47 9.58 1.39 -6.42
N VAL A 48 8.31 1.63 -6.10
CA VAL A 48 7.93 2.23 -4.82
C VAL A 48 7.35 1.14 -3.93
N GLN A 49 7.61 1.23 -2.63
CA GLN A 49 7.19 0.20 -1.69
C GLN A 49 6.69 0.82 -0.39
N THR A 50 5.67 0.21 0.19
CA THR A 50 5.20 0.54 1.54
C THR A 50 4.91 -0.73 2.33
N THR A 51 5.22 -0.72 3.63
CA THR A 51 4.86 -1.81 4.53
C THR A 51 3.73 -1.35 5.42
N LEU A 52 2.59 -2.00 5.28
CA LEU A 52 1.38 -1.76 6.05
C LEU A 52 1.32 -2.75 7.21
N LYS A 53 1.15 -2.24 8.42
CA LYS A 53 0.87 -3.04 9.61
C LYS A 53 -0.62 -2.97 9.90
N PHE A 54 -1.25 -4.13 10.05
CA PHE A 54 -2.65 -4.24 10.43
C PHE A 54 -2.78 -4.92 11.79
N THR A 55 -3.78 -4.50 12.57
CA THR A 55 -4.16 -5.16 13.82
C THR A 55 -5.68 -5.31 13.88
N TYR A 56 -6.14 -6.55 13.99
CA TYR A 56 -7.56 -6.84 14.13
C TYR A 56 -8.09 -6.36 15.48
N ARG A 57 -9.25 -5.69 15.43
CA ARG A 57 -10.03 -5.34 16.60
C ARG A 57 -10.99 -6.48 16.94
N GLU A 58 -11.49 -6.48 18.18
CA GLU A 58 -12.37 -7.54 18.69
C GLU A 58 -13.62 -7.75 17.82
N LYS A 59 -14.15 -6.69 17.21
CA LYS A 59 -15.33 -6.76 16.33
C LYS A 59 -15.02 -6.54 14.85
N TYR A 60 -13.76 -6.63 14.43
CA TYR A 60 -13.47 -6.61 13.00
C TYR A 60 -14.11 -7.85 12.33
N PRO A 61 -14.81 -7.73 11.19
CA PRO A 61 -14.85 -6.57 10.28
C PRO A 61 -15.98 -5.54 10.47
N ASP A 62 -16.86 -5.70 11.47
CA ASP A 62 -17.86 -4.68 11.85
C ASP A 62 -17.21 -3.38 12.39
N GLU A 63 -15.98 -3.47 12.91
CA GLU A 63 -15.16 -2.33 13.28
C GLU A 63 -13.92 -2.21 12.39
N THR A 64 -13.46 -0.97 12.19
CA THR A 64 -12.26 -0.68 11.41
C THR A 64 -11.03 -1.34 12.02
N PRO A 65 -10.14 -1.95 11.22
CA PRO A 65 -8.86 -2.45 11.72
C PRO A 65 -7.99 -1.26 12.13
N LEU A 66 -7.02 -1.49 13.01
CA LEU A 66 -5.92 -0.53 13.17
C LEU A 66 -4.95 -0.77 12.01
N TYR A 67 -4.51 0.30 11.38
CA TYR A 67 -3.51 0.26 10.33
C TYR A 67 -2.44 1.34 10.54
N GLU A 68 -1.22 1.05 10.13
CA GLU A 68 -0.07 1.95 10.26
C GLU A 68 0.92 1.68 9.13
N ILE A 69 1.47 2.74 8.54
CA ILE A 69 2.60 2.63 7.61
C ILE A 69 3.87 2.58 8.44
N VAL A 70 4.53 1.41 8.48
CA VAL A 70 5.74 1.21 9.30
C VAL A 70 7.03 1.48 8.53
N SER A 71 6.97 1.36 7.19
CA SER A 71 8.10 1.61 6.30
C SER A 71 7.58 2.13 4.96
N GLN A 72 8.34 3.03 4.34
CA GLN A 72 8.09 3.53 2.99
C GLN A 72 9.43 3.65 2.26
N GLU A 73 9.44 3.33 0.96
CA GLU A 73 10.63 3.39 0.10
C GLU A 73 10.26 4.03 -1.23
N ASN A 74 11.05 5.02 -1.65
CA ASN A 74 10.79 5.86 -2.84
C ASN A 74 9.42 6.58 -2.83
N LEU A 75 8.91 6.90 -1.64
CA LEU A 75 7.66 7.65 -1.43
C LEU A 75 7.94 8.92 -0.60
N ASP A 76 7.42 10.05 -1.05
CA ASP A 76 7.46 11.32 -0.32
C ASP A 76 6.30 11.44 0.67
N ASP A 77 6.38 12.38 1.62
CA ASP A 77 5.33 12.60 2.63
C ASP A 77 3.95 12.88 2.05
N ASN A 78 3.87 13.51 0.86
CA ASN A 78 2.61 13.75 0.17
C ASN A 78 2.00 12.44 -0.33
N ASP A 79 2.80 11.56 -0.94
CA ASP A 79 2.33 10.27 -1.45
C ASP A 79 1.79 9.40 -0.31
N VAL A 80 2.49 9.39 0.81
CA VAL A 80 2.09 8.68 2.04
C VAL A 80 0.78 9.24 2.58
N THR A 81 0.63 10.57 2.58
CA THR A 81 -0.61 11.23 3.01
C THR A 81 -1.78 10.84 2.12
N ASP A 82 -1.57 10.76 0.80
CA ASP A 82 -2.62 10.34 -0.14
C ASP A 82 -2.96 8.84 0.01
N ILE A 83 -1.98 7.98 0.29
CA ILE A 83 -2.19 6.57 0.62
C ILE A 83 -3.02 6.44 1.91
N ILE A 84 -2.73 7.22 2.96
CA ILE A 84 -3.49 7.20 4.21
C ILE A 84 -4.94 7.62 3.97
N LYS A 85 -5.17 8.71 3.21
CA LYS A 85 -6.53 9.15 2.87
C LYS A 85 -7.28 8.10 2.06
N LEU A 86 -6.61 7.42 1.13
CA LEU A 86 -7.19 6.33 0.36
C LEU A 86 -7.60 5.17 1.28
N LEU A 87 -6.73 4.78 2.22
CA LEU A 87 -7.03 3.75 3.22
C LEU A 87 -8.22 4.16 4.09
N GLU A 88 -8.27 5.39 4.58
CA GLU A 88 -9.41 5.92 5.36
C GLU A 88 -10.73 5.75 4.61
N GLN A 89 -10.77 6.17 3.34
CA GLN A 89 -11.95 6.03 2.49
C GLN A 89 -12.34 4.57 2.28
N GLN A 90 -11.38 3.72 1.91
CA GLN A 90 -11.66 2.31 1.66
C GLN A 90 -12.12 1.57 2.91
N VAL A 91 -11.57 1.90 4.08
CA VAL A 91 -12.02 1.33 5.36
C VAL A 91 -13.48 1.69 5.64
N GLU A 92 -13.87 2.96 5.45
CA GLU A 92 -15.25 3.39 5.67
C GLU A 92 -16.24 2.75 4.69
N GLU A 93 -15.86 2.59 3.41
CA GLU A 93 -16.71 1.99 2.37
C GLU A 93 -16.90 0.48 2.53
N ASN A 94 -15.90 -0.21 3.11
CA ASN A 94 -15.91 -1.68 3.24
C ASN A 94 -16.28 -2.17 4.66
N LEU A 95 -16.78 -1.29 5.54
CA LEU A 95 -17.23 -1.67 6.88
C LEU A 95 -18.31 -2.78 6.84
N GLY A 96 -18.16 -3.75 7.73
CA GLY A 96 -19.08 -4.89 7.84
C GLY A 96 -18.66 -6.12 7.02
N MET A 97 -17.51 -6.08 6.33
CA MET A 97 -16.90 -7.24 5.68
C MET A 97 -15.38 -7.18 5.71
N VAL A 98 -14.74 -8.35 5.58
CA VAL A 98 -13.29 -8.47 5.49
C VAL A 98 -12.75 -7.59 4.35
N MET A 99 -11.81 -6.70 4.68
CA MET A 99 -11.40 -5.59 3.81
C MET A 99 -9.89 -5.48 3.62
N ILE A 100 -9.05 -6.27 4.31
CA ILE A 100 -7.59 -6.11 4.24
C ILE A 100 -7.09 -6.32 2.81
N PHE A 101 -7.61 -7.33 2.12
CA PHE A 101 -7.28 -7.55 0.71
C PHE A 101 -7.63 -6.32 -0.14
N THR A 102 -8.83 -5.75 0.04
CA THR A 102 -9.27 -4.53 -0.66
C THR A 102 -8.33 -3.35 -0.38
N LEU A 103 -7.95 -3.15 0.89
CA LEU A 103 -7.01 -2.10 1.28
C LEU A 103 -5.65 -2.29 0.62
N VAL A 104 -5.10 -3.49 0.66
CA VAL A 104 -3.81 -3.81 0.04
C VAL A 104 -3.86 -3.62 -1.47
N SER A 105 -4.93 -4.07 -2.15
CA SER A 105 -5.12 -3.86 -3.59
C SER A 105 -5.24 -2.38 -3.94
N ALA A 106 -6.02 -1.60 -3.19
CA ALA A 106 -6.15 -0.15 -3.43
C ALA A 106 -4.81 0.57 -3.26
N VAL A 107 -4.03 0.20 -2.24
CA VAL A 107 -2.67 0.74 -2.06
C VAL A 107 -1.75 0.30 -3.19
N GLN A 108 -1.82 -0.94 -3.64
CA GLN A 108 -1.03 -1.43 -4.77
C GLN A 108 -1.30 -0.63 -6.05
N GLU A 109 -2.57 -0.40 -6.38
CA GLU A 109 -2.96 0.45 -7.51
C GLU A 109 -2.42 1.87 -7.33
N LYS A 110 -2.50 2.41 -6.11
CA LYS A 110 -1.98 3.76 -5.83
C LYS A 110 -0.47 3.87 -6.01
N LEU A 111 0.27 2.86 -5.55
CA LEU A 111 1.72 2.78 -5.74
C LEU A 111 2.10 2.72 -7.22
N ASN A 112 1.34 1.97 -8.02
CA ASN A 112 1.51 1.92 -9.47
C ASN A 112 1.29 3.30 -10.12
N GLU A 113 0.26 4.05 -9.71
CA GLU A 113 0.07 5.42 -10.20
C GLU A 113 1.24 6.34 -9.82
N ILE A 114 1.78 6.20 -8.60
CA ILE A 114 2.87 7.04 -8.10
C ILE A 114 4.16 6.78 -8.90
N VAL A 115 4.52 5.51 -9.14
CA VAL A 115 5.72 5.18 -9.93
C VAL A 115 5.62 5.72 -11.37
N ASP A 116 4.44 5.64 -12.00
CA ASP A 116 4.19 6.23 -13.33
C ASP A 116 4.29 7.77 -13.32
N GLN A 117 3.83 8.43 -12.26
CA GLN A 117 3.97 9.89 -12.12
C GLN A 117 5.43 10.30 -11.91
N ILE A 118 6.18 9.58 -11.07
CA ILE A 118 7.60 9.82 -10.85
C ILE A 118 8.37 9.72 -12.16
N LYS A 119 8.08 8.68 -12.96
CA LYS A 119 8.65 8.51 -14.29
C LYS A 119 8.37 9.71 -15.19
N THR A 120 7.09 10.10 -15.29
CA THR A 120 6.68 11.21 -16.16
C THR A 120 7.43 12.50 -15.81
N ARG A 121 7.49 12.85 -14.52
CA ARG A 121 8.19 14.06 -14.05
C ARG A 121 9.68 14.01 -14.38
N ARG A 122 10.35 12.88 -14.16
CA ARG A 122 11.79 12.72 -14.44
C ARG A 122 12.11 12.82 -15.93
N GLU A 123 11.28 12.22 -16.79
CA GLU A 123 11.46 12.32 -18.25
C GLU A 123 11.31 13.75 -18.75
N GLU A 124 10.36 14.51 -18.21
CA GLU A 124 10.15 15.92 -18.54
C GLU A 124 11.33 16.79 -18.09
N GLU A 125 11.82 16.60 -16.86
CA GLU A 125 12.98 17.32 -16.34
C GLU A 125 14.26 17.02 -17.14
N LYS A 126 14.47 15.76 -17.54
CA LYS A 126 15.63 15.38 -18.34
C LYS A 126 15.59 16.05 -19.72
N LYS A 127 14.44 16.00 -20.40
CA LYS A 127 14.26 16.66 -21.71
C LYS A 127 14.44 18.17 -21.65
N GLN A 128 14.04 18.80 -20.54
CA GLN A 128 14.21 20.23 -20.36
C GLN A 128 15.69 20.61 -20.16
N LYS A 129 16.41 19.88 -19.30
CA LYS A 129 17.86 20.08 -19.11
C LYS A 129 18.68 19.83 -20.38
N GLU A 130 18.32 18.82 -21.17
CA GLU A 130 18.99 18.53 -22.45
C GLU A 130 18.82 19.67 -23.46
N LYS A 131 17.63 20.31 -23.50
CA LYS A 131 17.39 21.48 -24.37
C LYS A 131 18.17 22.70 -23.92
N GLU A 132 18.18 23.00 -22.62
CA GLU A 132 18.93 24.14 -22.07
C GLU A 132 20.44 24.00 -22.31
N ALA A 133 21.00 22.80 -22.14
CA ALA A 133 22.41 22.53 -22.42
C ALA A 133 22.77 22.69 -23.91
N GLU A 134 21.89 22.23 -24.82
CA GLU A 134 22.11 22.38 -26.27
C GLU A 134 22.01 23.85 -26.73
N GLU A 135 21.21 24.68 -26.06
CA GLU A 135 21.12 26.12 -26.32
C GLU A 135 22.32 26.92 -25.76
N GLU A 136 22.93 26.50 -24.64
CA GLU A 136 24.14 27.14 -24.09
C GLU A 136 25.43 26.82 -24.87
N GLU A 137 25.49 25.69 -25.58
CA GLU A 137 26.65 25.30 -26.39
C GLU A 137 26.65 25.89 -27.82
N LYS A 138 25.62 26.68 -28.20
CA LYS A 138 25.46 27.23 -29.55
C LYS A 138 25.67 28.75 -29.64
#